data_AF-A0A932D9J4-F1
#
_entry.id   AF-A0A932D9J4-F1
#
_cell.length_a   1.000
_cell.length_b   1.000
_cell.length_c   1.000
_cell.angle_alpha   90.00
_cell.angle_beta   90.00
_cell.angle_gamma   90.00
#
_symmetry.space_group_name_H-M   'P 1'
#
loop_
_entity.id
_entity.type
_entity.pdbx_description
1 polymer ?
#
loop_
_entity_poly.entity_id
_entity_poly.type
_entity_poly.pdbx_seq_one_letter_code
_entity_poly.pdbx_strand_id
1 'polypeptide(L)' 'MSIAELRKLPPTEKLKIIETLWGDLVGDEESFTSPAWHEEALRQTEAELAAGRIGILDWEDAKKELRKRFE' A
#
# COMPACT_ATOMS: atom_id res chain seq x y z
N MET A 1 -15.57 -15.71 9.69
CA MET A 1 -16.03 -15.66 8.29
C MET A 1 -14.99 -16.35 7.42
N SER A 2 -15.42 -17.21 6.51
CA SER A 2 -14.59 -17.95 5.58
C SER A 2 -14.32 -17.16 4.29
N ILE A 3 -13.26 -17.52 3.58
CA ILE A 3 -12.96 -16.97 2.24
C ILE A 3 -14.10 -17.27 1.25
N ALA A 4 -14.79 -18.40 1.42
CA ALA A 4 -15.94 -18.77 0.60
C ALA A 4 -17.13 -17.82 0.79
N GLU A 5 -17.36 -17.34 2.01
CA GLU A 5 -18.39 -16.34 2.32
C GLU A 5 -18.00 -14.96 1.78
N LEU A 6 -16.74 -14.54 1.96
CA LEU A 6 -16.20 -13.29 1.42
C LEU A 6 -16.44 -13.16 -0.09
N ARG A 7 -16.24 -14.24 -0.86
CA ARG A 7 -16.42 -14.22 -2.32
C ARG A 7 -17.86 -13.87 -2.73
N LYS A 8 -18.86 -14.22 -1.93
CA LYS A 8 -20.28 -13.99 -2.21
C LYS A 8 -20.73 -12.54 -1.93
N LEU A 9 -19.92 -11.76 -1.22
CA LEU A 9 -20.28 -10.39 -0.85
C LEU A 9 -20.25 -9.43 -2.07
N PRO A 10 -21.10 -8.40 -2.08
CA PRO A 10 -21.00 -7.34 -3.07
C PRO A 10 -19.69 -6.56 -2.90
N PRO A 11 -19.18 -5.91 -3.98
CA PRO A 11 -17.91 -5.17 -3.93
C PRO A 11 -17.84 -4.13 -2.81
N THR A 12 -18.93 -3.43 -2.52
CA THR A 12 -19.00 -2.40 -1.47
C THR A 12 -18.78 -2.97 -0.07
N GLU A 13 -19.31 -4.15 0.23
CA GLU A 13 -19.08 -4.81 1.52
C GLU A 13 -17.66 -5.36 1.63
N LYS A 14 -17.12 -5.91 0.54
CA LYS A 14 -15.71 -6.35 0.48
C LYS A 14 -14.78 -5.19 0.81
N LEU A 15 -15.03 -4.00 0.25
CA LEU A 15 -14.21 -2.81 0.51
C LEU A 15 -14.26 -2.40 1.97
N LYS A 16 -15.44 -2.33 2.59
CA LYS A 16 -15.57 -2.02 4.03
C LYS A 16 -14.80 -3.01 4.90
N ILE A 17 -14.88 -4.30 4.58
CA ILE A 17 -14.14 -5.34 5.31
C ILE A 17 -12.63 -5.15 5.13
N ILE A 18 -12.16 -4.86 3.92
CA ILE A 18 -10.73 -4.57 3.67
C ILE A 18 -10.28 -3.35 4.50
N GLU A 19 -11.07 -2.27 4.54
CA GLU A 19 -10.74 -1.07 5.31
C GLU A 19 -10.66 -1.36 6.82
N THR A 20 -11.62 -2.11 7.37
CA THR A 20 -11.58 -2.52 8.79
C THR A 20 -10.39 -3.41 9.09
N LEU A 21 -10.15 -4.45 8.29
CA LEU A 21 -9.01 -5.34 8.47
C LEU A 21 -7.67 -4.61 8.34
N TRP A 22 -7.58 -3.66 7.41
CA TRP A 22 -6.38 -2.83 7.27
C TRP A 22 -6.15 -1.95 8.50
N GLY A 23 -7.21 -1.33 9.05
CA GLY A 23 -7.13 -0.57 10.29
C GLY A 23 -6.65 -1.42 11.47
N ASP A 24 -7.18 -2.63 11.61
CA ASP A 24 -6.79 -3.57 12.67
C ASP A 24 -5.31 -3.98 12.54
N LEU A 25 -4.82 -4.24 11.32
CA LEU A 25 -3.43 -4.62 11.08
C LEU A 25 -2.44 -3.48 11.33
N VAL A 26 -2.79 -2.24 10.98
CA VAL A 26 -1.92 -1.08 11.17
C VAL A 26 -1.83 -0.67 12.64
N GLY A 27 -2.86 -0.95 13.45
CA GLY A 27 -2.88 -0.60 14.88
C GLY A 27 -1.97 -1.45 15.77
N ASP A 28 -1.43 -2.55 15.26
CA ASP A 28 -0.63 -3.52 16.01
C ASP A 28 0.70 -3.82 15.30
N GLU A 29 1.55 -2.80 15.22
CA GLU A 29 2.86 -2.86 14.53
C GLU A 29 3.79 -3.95 15.09
N GLU A 30 3.62 -4.34 16.36
CA GLU A 30 4.45 -5.38 17.00
C GLU A 30 4.01 -6.80 16.62
N SER A 31 2.75 -7.02 16.26
CA SER A 31 2.25 -8.36 15.91
C SER A 31 2.52 -8.77 14.47
N PHE A 32 2.88 -7.82 13.61
CA PHE A 32 3.16 -8.08 12.20
C PHE A 32 4.62 -7.77 11.83
N THR A 33 5.44 -8.82 11.73
CA THR A 33 6.80 -8.68 11.21
C THR A 33 6.75 -8.43 9.70
N SER A 34 7.32 -7.30 9.27
CA SER A 34 7.45 -6.98 7.85
C SER A 34 8.22 -8.08 7.11
N PRO A 35 7.80 -8.46 5.88
CA PRO A 35 8.55 -9.40 5.05
C PRO A 35 9.99 -8.92 4.80
N ALA A 36 10.96 -9.84 4.72
CA ALA A 36 12.37 -9.50 4.54
C ALA A 36 12.66 -8.64 3.29
N TRP A 37 11.85 -8.77 2.23
CA TRP A 37 12.02 -7.96 1.02
C TRP A 37 11.68 -6.47 1.22
N HIS A 38 10.89 -6.10 2.25
CA HIS A 38 10.58 -4.70 2.55
C HIS A 38 11.84 -3.91 2.90
N GLU A 39 12.72 -4.51 3.71
CA GLU A 39 13.97 -3.86 4.11
C GLU A 39 14.87 -3.62 2.89
N GLU A 40 15.02 -4.62 2.02
CA GLU A 40 15.81 -4.48 0.80
C GLU A 40 15.26 -3.39 -0.11
N ALA A 41 13.94 -3.35 -0.32
CA ALA A 41 13.29 -2.33 -1.14
C ALA A 41 13.46 -0.92 -0.54
N LEU A 42 13.37 -0.78 0.79
CA LEU A 42 13.61 0.48 1.48
C LEU A 42 15.06 0.95 1.30
N ARG A 43 16.04 0.07 1.54
CA ARG A 43 17.47 0.40 1.37
C ARG A 43 17.80 0.80 -0.07
N GLN A 44 17.23 0.10 -1.05
CA GLN A 44 17.40 0.47 -2.46
C GLN A 44 16.84 1.88 -2.72
N THR A 45 15.62 2.15 -2.25
CA THR A 45 14.95 3.45 -2.44
C THR A 45 15.75 4.59 -1.81
N GLU A 46 16.23 4.41 -0.57
CA GLU A 46 17.07 5.40 0.12
C GLU A 46 18.38 5.66 -0.63
N ALA A 47 19.04 4.60 -1.12
CA ALA A 47 20.29 4.73 -1.87
C ALA A 47 20.08 5.47 -3.22
N GLU A 48 18.98 5.19 -3.92
CA GLU A 48 18.63 5.90 -5.16
C GLU A 48 18.28 7.37 -4.92
N LEU A 49 17.59 7.67 -3.81
CA LEU A 49 17.27 9.04 -3.42
C LEU A 49 18.54 9.83 -3.07
N ALA A 50 19.43 9.24 -2.26
CA ALA A 50 20.71 9.84 -1.90
C ALA A 50 21.62 10.06 -3.12
N ALA A 51 21.54 9.17 -4.12
CA ALA A 51 22.25 9.32 -5.40
C ALA A 51 21.60 10.33 -6.36
N GLY A 52 20.45 10.92 -6.01
CA GLY A 52 19.71 11.88 -6.85
C GLY A 52 19.05 11.25 -8.08
N ARG A 53 18.87 9.91 -8.10
CA ARG A 53 18.26 9.19 -9.23
C ARG A 53 16.73 9.19 -9.18
N ILE A 54 16.17 9.39 -8.00
CA ILE A 54 14.73 9.54 -7.76
C ILE A 54 14.47 10.81 -6.95
N GLY A 55 13.25 11.34 -7.05
CA GLY A 55 12.81 12.51 -6.30
C GLY A 55 11.58 12.21 -5.46
N ILE A 56 11.38 13.01 -4.41
CA ILE A 56 10.15 12.98 -3.62
C ILE A 56 9.10 13.82 -4.34
N LEU A 57 7.90 13.28 -4.50
CA LEU A 57 6.76 13.96 -5.11
C LEU A 57 5.60 14.03 -4.13
N ASP A 58 4.88 15.14 -4.13
CA ASP A 58 3.61 15.24 -3.41
C ASP A 58 2.61 14.21 -3.94
N TRP A 59 1.83 13.61 -3.04
CA TRP A 59 0.91 12.53 -3.39
C TRP A 59 -0.19 12.97 -4.34
N GLU A 60 -0.72 14.18 -4.19
CA GLU A 60 -1.75 14.71 -5.08
C GLU A 60 -1.17 15.05 -6.45
N ASP A 61 0.07 15.52 -6.52
CA ASP A 61 0.77 15.75 -7.78
C ASP A 61 1.10 14.44 -8.50
N ALA A 62 1.53 13.41 -7.77
CA ALA A 62 1.75 12.06 -8.32
C ALA A 62 0.46 11.49 -8.96
N LYS A 63 -0.68 11.62 -8.27
CA LYS A 63 -1.98 11.18 -8.83
C LYS A 63 -2.36 11.94 -10.09
N LYS A 64 -2.17 13.27 -10.11
CA LYS A 64 -2.47 14.09 -11.30
C LYS A 64 -1.65 13.64 -12.50
N GLU A 65 -0.34 13.47 -12.32
CA GLU A 65 0.56 13.05 -13.40
C GLU A 65 0.23 11.64 -13.91
N LEU A 66 -0.12 10.71 -13.03
CA LEU A 66 -0.55 9.37 -13.44
C LEU A 66 -1.84 9.41 -14.25
N ARG A 67 -2.87 10.17 -13.82
CA ARG A 67 -4.13 10.28 -14.58
C ARG A 67 -3.90 10.88 -15.97
N LYS A 68 -3.12 11.96 -16.07
CA LYS A 68 -2.75 12.58 -17.37
C LYS A 68 -2.10 11.61 -18.35
N ARG A 69 -1.39 10.58 -17.86
CA ARG A 69 -0.66 9.62 -18.69
C ARG A 69 -1.55 8.55 -19.32
N PHE A 70 -2.75 8.34 -18.78
CA PHE A 70 -3.69 7.29 -19.19
C PHE A 70 -5.06 7.82 -19.62
N GLU A 71 -5.24 9.15 -19.64
CA GLU A 71 -6.30 9.85 -20.39
C GLU A 71 -5.87 10.07 -21.85
#